data_AF-A0A533V6K3-F1
#
_entry.id   AF-A0A533V6K3-F1
#
_cell.length_a   1.000
_cell.length_b   1.000
_cell.length_c   1.000
_cell.angle_alpha   90.00
_cell.angle_beta   90.00
_cell.angle_gamma   90.00
#
_symmetry.space_group_name_H-M   'P 1'
#
loop_
_entity.id
_entity.type
_entity.pdbx_description
1 polymer ?
#
loop_
_entity_poly.entity_id
_entity_poly.type
_entity_poly.pdbx_seq_one_letter_code
_entity_poly.pdbx_strand_id
1 'polypeptide(L)'
;MIKRPNDIPNYLELVSNLEEFGLSKYESMAYITLVSRGTLGASEVAYYSNLPRTKIYTTLKKLERKKLSTISSQKPMIATATPPSEAFGEIITLQERRLVSMRSILSSLKKLREEDKKS
;
A
#
# COMPACT_ATOMS: atom_id res chain seq x y z
N MET A 1 20.39 6.92 -11.37
CA MET A 1 21.03 6.49 -10.10
C MET A 1 20.20 5.39 -9.47
N ILE A 2 20.81 4.27 -9.11
CA ILE A 2 20.13 3.06 -8.61
C ILE A 2 19.96 3.19 -7.09
N LYS A 3 18.76 3.53 -6.59
CA LYS A 3 18.51 3.79 -5.15
C LYS A 3 18.18 2.52 -4.35
N ARG A 4 19.10 1.98 -3.56
CA ARG A 4 18.81 0.92 -2.56
C ARG A 4 17.97 1.51 -1.41
N PRO A 5 17.44 0.68 -0.47
CA PRO A 5 16.66 1.17 0.66
C PRO A 5 17.32 2.32 1.42
N ASN A 6 18.65 2.27 1.58
CA ASN A 6 19.42 3.31 2.27
C ASN A 6 19.56 4.64 1.48
N ASP A 7 19.26 4.64 0.19
CA ASP A 7 19.34 5.82 -0.68
C ASP A 7 18.00 6.59 -0.75
N ILE A 8 16.97 6.07 -0.09
CA ILE A 8 15.63 6.65 0.00
C ILE A 8 15.51 7.32 1.37
N PRO A 9 15.39 8.66 1.44
CA PRO A 9 15.18 9.37 2.70
C PRO A 9 13.95 8.80 3.43
N ASN A 10 14.08 8.63 4.75
CA ASN A 10 13.02 8.12 5.63
C ASN A 10 12.42 6.78 5.18
N TYR A 11 13.20 5.89 4.55
CA TYR A 11 12.71 4.61 4.03
C TYR A 11 11.90 3.78 5.05
N LEU A 12 12.35 3.71 6.29
CA LEU A 12 11.66 2.94 7.34
C LEU A 12 10.31 3.55 7.72
N GLU A 13 10.22 4.87 7.76
CA GLU A 13 8.97 5.59 7.99
C GLU A 13 8.00 5.35 6.82
N LEU A 14 8.48 5.43 5.58
CA LEU A 14 7.67 5.15 4.40
C LEU A 14 7.13 3.71 4.39
N VAL A 15 7.95 2.74 4.80
CA VAL A 15 7.51 1.34 4.97
C VAL A 15 6.40 1.24 6.00
N SER A 16 6.57 1.86 7.17
CA SER A 16 5.56 1.88 8.24
C SER A 16 4.26 2.52 7.80
N ASN A 17 4.33 3.66 7.11
CA ASN A 17 3.14 4.37 6.61
C ASN A 17 2.37 3.50 5.61
N LEU A 18 3.06 2.78 4.73
CA LEU A 18 2.41 1.83 3.81
C LEU A 18 1.75 0.66 4.53
N GLU A 19 2.23 0.27 5.71
CA GLU A 19 1.54 -0.73 6.53
C GLU A 19 0.18 -0.20 7.05
N GLU A 20 0.05 1.10 7.31
CA GLU A 20 -1.23 1.74 7.63
C GLU A 20 -2.21 1.73 6.44
N PHE A 21 -1.70 1.73 5.21
CA PHE A 21 -2.51 1.48 4.00
C PHE A 21 -2.87 -0.01 3.79
N GLY A 22 -2.54 -0.87 4.75
CA GLY A 22 -2.90 -2.28 4.75
C GLY A 22 -1.95 -3.17 3.95
N LEU A 23 -0.74 -2.71 3.66
CA LEU A 23 0.33 -3.56 3.13
C LEU A 23 1.04 -4.28 4.30
N SER A 24 1.62 -5.44 4.03
CA SER A 24 2.63 -6.02 4.93
C SER A 24 3.99 -5.36 4.69
N LYS A 25 4.90 -5.41 5.67
CA LYS A 25 6.31 -4.98 5.52
C LYS A 25 6.94 -5.37 4.19
N TYR A 26 6.78 -6.62 3.75
CA TYR A 26 7.39 -7.10 2.50
C TYR A 26 6.71 -6.51 1.26
N GLU A 27 5.40 -6.33 1.30
CA GLU A 27 4.65 -5.64 0.24
C GLU A 27 5.09 -4.17 0.15
N SER A 28 5.21 -3.48 1.28
CA SER A 28 5.68 -2.08 1.34
C SER A 28 7.07 -1.94 0.71
N MET A 29 8.02 -2.78 1.13
CA MET A 29 9.40 -2.76 0.61
C MET A 29 9.46 -3.07 -0.90
N ALA A 30 8.69 -4.07 -1.37
CA ALA A 30 8.63 -4.41 -2.79
C ALA A 30 7.96 -3.30 -3.62
N TYR A 31 6.89 -2.69 -3.12
CA TYR A 31 6.19 -1.60 -3.81
C TYR A 31 7.07 -0.34 -3.92
N ILE A 32 7.75 0.07 -2.84
CA ILE A 32 8.71 1.20 -2.88
C ILE A 32 9.82 0.92 -3.91
N THR A 33 10.30 -0.33 -3.96
CA THR A 33 11.34 -0.73 -4.92
C THR A 33 10.85 -0.59 -6.37
N LEU A 34 9.62 -1.01 -6.65
CA LEU A 34 9.01 -0.87 -7.97
C LEU A 34 8.72 0.61 -8.31
N VAL A 35 8.21 1.41 -7.38
CA VAL A 35 7.98 2.85 -7.62
C VAL A 35 9.28 3.58 -7.91
N SER A 36 10.37 3.23 -7.22
CA SER A 36 11.67 3.88 -7.40
C SER A 36 12.43 3.48 -8.67
N ARG A 37 12.12 2.31 -9.26
CA ARG A 37 12.85 1.75 -10.41
C ARG A 37 11.99 1.50 -11.65
N GLY A 38 10.67 1.59 -11.53
CA GLY A 38 9.71 1.21 -12.54
C GLY A 38 9.56 -0.30 -12.65
N THR A 39 9.88 -0.82 -13.83
CA THR A 39 9.64 -2.22 -14.21
C THR A 39 10.87 -3.08 -13.89
N LEU A 40 10.67 -4.19 -13.17
CA LEU A 40 11.75 -5.08 -12.72
C LEU A 40 11.36 -6.55 -12.81
N GLY A 41 12.34 -7.42 -13.06
CA GLY A 41 12.20 -8.85 -12.88
C GLY A 41 12.10 -9.25 -11.40
N ALA A 42 11.42 -10.35 -11.11
CA ALA A 42 11.22 -10.82 -9.73
C ALA A 42 12.55 -10.99 -8.93
N SER A 43 13.61 -11.46 -9.57
CA SER A 43 14.94 -11.60 -8.96
C SER A 43 15.58 -10.25 -8.60
N GLU A 44 15.34 -9.23 -9.42
CA GLU A 44 15.83 -7.87 -9.20
C GLU A 44 15.04 -7.17 -8.10
N VAL A 45 13.71 -7.35 -8.05
CA VAL A 45 12.91 -6.82 -6.95
C VAL A 45 13.42 -7.41 -5.64
N ALA A 46 13.67 -8.72 -5.55
CA ALA A 46 14.22 -9.33 -4.34
C ALA A 46 15.57 -8.72 -3.93
N TYR A 47 16.46 -8.51 -4.89
CA TYR A 47 17.78 -7.92 -4.64
C TYR A 47 17.68 -6.47 -4.14
N TYR A 48 16.92 -5.62 -4.83
CA TYR A 48 16.83 -4.20 -4.50
C TYR A 48 15.95 -3.90 -3.29
N SER A 49 14.96 -4.74 -3.00
CA SER A 49 14.16 -4.64 -1.78
C SER A 49 14.80 -5.33 -0.57
N ASN A 50 15.95 -5.99 -0.74
CA ASN A 50 16.59 -6.81 0.30
C ASN A 50 15.64 -7.88 0.90
N LEU A 51 14.75 -8.43 0.07
CA LEU A 51 13.78 -9.46 0.45
C LEU A 51 14.27 -10.86 0.08
N PRO A 52 13.91 -11.90 0.87
CA PRO A 52 14.23 -13.27 0.52
C PRO A 52 13.61 -13.65 -0.84
N ARG A 53 14.43 -14.24 -1.73
CA ARG A 53 13.97 -14.72 -3.05
C ARG A 53 12.79 -15.69 -2.97
N THR A 54 12.71 -16.49 -1.90
CA THR A 54 11.61 -17.43 -1.66
C THR A 54 10.25 -16.75 -1.41
N LYS A 55 10.24 -15.45 -1.09
CA LYS A 55 9.03 -14.69 -0.78
C LYS A 55 8.62 -13.74 -1.91
N ILE A 56 9.47 -13.48 -2.89
CA ILE A 56 9.20 -12.39 -3.85
C ILE A 56 7.99 -12.67 -4.74
N TYR A 57 7.83 -13.90 -5.24
CA TYR A 57 6.71 -14.27 -6.08
C TYR A 57 5.37 -14.15 -5.34
N THR A 58 5.33 -14.54 -4.07
CA THR A 58 4.11 -14.44 -3.27
C THR A 58 3.80 -13.00 -2.89
N THR A 59 4.82 -12.18 -2.59
CA THR A 59 4.67 -10.74 -2.35
C THR A 59 4.16 -10.01 -3.59
N LEU A 60 4.76 -10.24 -4.76
CA LEU A 60 4.33 -9.59 -6.01
C LEU A 60 2.89 -9.97 -6.37
N LYS A 61 2.52 -11.26 -6.26
CA LYS A 61 1.12 -11.69 -6.47
C LYS A 61 0.13 -11.05 -5.48
N LYS A 62 0.55 -10.71 -4.26
CA LYS A 62 -0.29 -9.99 -3.31
C LYS A 62 -0.46 -8.52 -3.72
N LEU A 63 0.61 -7.86 -4.16
CA LEU A 63 0.55 -6.51 -4.71
C LEU A 63 -0.36 -6.43 -5.94
N GLU A 64 -0.27 -7.41 -6.84
CA GLU A 64 -1.16 -7.52 -8.00
C GLU A 64 -2.63 -7.66 -7.61
N ARG A 65 -2.94 -8.55 -6.65
CA ARG A 65 -4.31 -8.69 -6.13
C ARG A 65 -4.85 -7.40 -5.48
N LYS A 66 -3.96 -6.59 -4.91
CA LYS A 66 -4.29 -5.27 -4.36
C LYS A 66 -4.31 -4.16 -5.43
N LYS A 67 -4.10 -4.47 -6.71
CA LYS A 67 -3.93 -3.53 -7.83
C LYS A 67 -2.78 -2.54 -7.67
N LEU A 68 -1.81 -2.85 -6.80
CA LEU A 68 -0.63 -2.02 -6.54
C LEU A 68 0.51 -2.33 -7.52
N SER A 69 0.44 -3.44 -8.25
CA SER A 69 1.39 -3.75 -9.31
C SER A 69 0.73 -4.55 -10.43
N THR A 70 1.28 -4.48 -11.63
CA THR A 70 0.95 -5.40 -12.73
C THR A 70 2.08 -6.39 -12.91
N ILE A 71 1.75 -7.65 -13.20
CA ILE A 71 2.72 -8.71 -13.47
C ILE A 71 2.54 -9.22 -14.90
N SER A 72 3.63 -9.38 -15.64
CA SER A 72 3.60 -10.07 -16.93
C SER A 72 3.68 -11.58 -16.70
N SER A 73 2.80 -12.34 -17.36
CA SER A 73 2.83 -13.81 -17.38
C SER A 73 3.96 -14.41 -18.21
N GLN A 74 4.77 -13.60 -18.90
CA GLN A 74 5.92 -14.07 -19.67
C GLN A 74 7.09 -14.47 -18.75
N LYS A 75 8.01 -15.28 -19.26
CA LYS A 75 9.27 -15.61 -18.59
C LYS A 75 10.37 -14.69 -19.14
N PRO A 76 11.12 -13.96 -18.28
CA PRO A 76 11.01 -13.91 -16.82
C PRO A 76 9.78 -13.12 -16.34
N MET A 77 9.30 -13.42 -15.13
CA MET A 77 8.20 -12.67 -14.50
C MET A 77 8.66 -11.25 -14.19
N ILE A 78 8.00 -10.28 -14.82
CA ILE A 78 8.27 -8.85 -14.70
C ILE A 78 7.12 -8.19 -13.94
N ALA A 79 7.45 -7.35 -12.97
CA ALA A 79 6.50 -6.57 -12.21
C ALA A 79 6.71 -5.07 -12.45
N THR A 80 5.62 -4.32 -12.50
CA THR A 80 5.61 -2.86 -12.61
C THR A 80 4.70 -2.30 -11.52
N ALA A 81 5.14 -1.26 -10.81
CA ALA A 81 4.26 -0.59 -9.84
C ALA A 81 3.14 0.15 -10.56
N THR A 82 1.93 0.05 -10.01
CA THR A 82 0.87 1.01 -10.31
C THR A 82 1.27 2.37 -9.71
N PRO A 83 1.16 3.49 -10.43
CA PRO A 83 1.50 4.82 -9.92
C PRO A 83 0.79 5.10 -8.58
N PRO A 84 1.45 5.69 -7.57
CA PRO A 84 0.85 5.90 -6.24
C PRO A 84 -0.48 6.66 -6.27
N SER A 85 -0.63 7.63 -7.18
CA SER A 85 -1.87 8.38 -7.39
C SER A 85 -3.06 7.50 -7.78
N GLU A 86 -2.80 6.45 -8.57
CA GLU A 86 -3.82 5.48 -9.00
C GLU A 86 -3.97 4.37 -7.95
N ALA A 87 -2.85 3.86 -7.44
CA ALA A 87 -2.78 2.73 -6.53
C ALA A 87 -3.49 2.98 -5.18
N PHE A 88 -3.38 4.21 -4.66
CA PHE A 88 -3.96 4.57 -3.36
C PHE A 88 -5.16 5.50 -3.46
N GLY A 89 -5.51 5.99 -4.66
CA GLY A 89 -6.66 6.88 -4.85
C GLY A 89 -7.96 6.27 -4.31
N GLU A 90 -8.27 5.03 -4.70
CA GLU A 90 -9.45 4.30 -4.21
C GLU A 90 -9.41 4.10 -2.68
N ILE A 91 -8.23 3.81 -2.13
CA ILE A 91 -8.06 3.57 -0.68
C ILE A 91 -8.31 4.85 0.11
N ILE A 92 -7.76 5.98 -0.34
CA ILE A 92 -7.98 7.30 0.29
C ILE A 92 -9.46 7.65 0.25
N THR A 93 -10.10 7.55 -0.92
CA THR A 93 -11.54 7.82 -1.06
C THR A 93 -12.39 6.94 -0.14
N LEU A 94 -12.04 5.66 0.02
CA LEU A 94 -12.75 4.76 0.92
C LEU A 94 -12.60 5.19 2.40
N GLN A 95 -11.40 5.60 2.82
CA GLN A 95 -11.17 6.10 4.18
C GLN A 95 -11.91 7.41 4.45
N GLU A 96 -11.92 8.33 3.49
CA GLU A 96 -12.70 9.57 3.58
C GLU A 96 -14.19 9.28 3.77
N ARG A 97 -14.77 8.38 2.96
CA ARG A 97 -16.17 7.94 3.13
C ARG A 97 -16.40 7.33 4.51
N ARG A 98 -15.49 6.49 4.99
CA ARG A 98 -15.58 5.90 6.33
C ARG A 98 -15.59 6.97 7.42
N LEU A 99 -14.74 7.99 7.32
CA LEU A 99 -14.71 9.12 8.26
C LEU A 99 -16.03 9.90 8.27
N VAL A 100 -16.62 10.13 7.11
CA VAL A 100 -17.94 10.78 7.00
C VAL A 100 -19.02 9.95 7.70
N SER A 101 -19.07 8.64 7.44
CA SER A 101 -20.02 7.73 8.11
C SER A 101 -19.83 7.71 9.63
N MET A 102 -18.59 7.65 10.12
CA MET A 102 -18.29 7.68 11.55
C MET A 102 -18.75 8.98 12.22
N ARG A 103 -18.53 10.13 11.56
CA ARG A 103 -19.04 11.43 12.04
C ARG A 103 -20.57 11.46 12.08
N SER A 104 -21.23 10.89 11.07
CA SER A 104 -22.69 10.77 11.05
C SER A 104 -23.21 9.95 12.23
N ILE A 105 -22.59 8.79 12.52
CA ILE A 105 -22.96 7.94 13.66
C ILE A 105 -22.80 8.71 14.97
N LEU A 106 -21.66 9.40 15.17
CA LEU A 106 -21.44 10.23 16.36
C LEU A 106 -22.50 11.33 16.50
N SER A 107 -22.93 11.94 15.39
CA SER A 107 -23.99 12.96 15.43
C SER A 107 -25.34 12.38 15.85
N SER A 108 -25.71 11.20 15.36
CA SER A 108 -26.94 10.51 15.75
C SER A 108 -26.91 10.11 17.23
N LEU A 109 -25.78 9.58 17.72
CA LEU A 109 -25.60 9.23 19.12
C LEU A 109 -25.70 10.44 20.06
N LYS A 110 -25.17 11.61 19.64
CA LYS A 110 -25.30 12.85 20.41
C LYS A 110 -26.76 13.30 20.53
N LYS A 111 -27.52 13.24 19.44
CA LYS A 111 -28.94 13.63 19.43
C LYS A 111 -29.79 12.78 20.36
N LEU A 112 -29.62 11.45 20.31
CA LEU A 112 -30.27 10.51 21.21
C LEU A 112 -30.11 10.91 22.69
N ARG A 113 -28.88 11.25 23.11
CA ARG A 113 -28.59 11.67 24.48
C ARG A 113 -29.24 13.01 24.87
N GLU A 114 -29.46 13.92 23.92
CA GLU A 114 -30.08 15.23 24.18
C GLU A 114 -31.60 15.15 24.28
N GLU A 115 -32.23 14.20 23.57
CA GLU A 115 -33.67 13.95 23.64
C GLU A 115 -34.07 13.32 24.99
N ASP A 116 -33.25 12.44 25.55
CA ASP A 116 -33.45 11.84 26.88
C ASP A 116 -33.36 12.85 28.05
N LYS A 117 -32.78 14.05 27.83
CA LYS A 117 -32.65 15.09 28.88
C LYS A 117 -33.80 16.12 28.88
N LYS A 118 -34.71 16.04 27.90
CA LYS A 118 -35.87 16.94 27.78
C LYS A 118 -37.20 16.31 28.19
N SER A 119 -37.21 15.02 28.55
CA SER A 119 -38.29 14.37 29.32
C SER A 119 -37.95 14.35 30.80
#